data_AF-A0A3A6E0S4-F1
#
_entry.id   AF-A0A3A6E0S4-F1
#
_cell.length_a   1.000
_cell.length_b   1.000
_cell.length_c   1.000
_cell.angle_alpha   90.00
_cell.angle_beta   90.00
_cell.angle_gamma   90.00
#
_symmetry.space_group_name_H-M   'P 1'
#
loop_
_entity.id
_entity.type
_entity.pdbx_description
1 polymer ?
#
loop_
_entity_poly.entity_id
_entity_poly.type
_entity_poly.pdbx_seq_one_letter_code
_entity_poly.pdbx_strand_id
1 'polypeptide(L)'
;MRKAQRHIDFAAFIQNHEEEIFGKKRKLTGQSYVLAYRKQIAALDMKMNEFINKDDPRARDLTFLLGLFAFSISQFAVQIKTDVNRYAAAFYALFEEGEEQ
;
A
#
# COMPACT_ATOMS: atom_id res chain seq x y z
N MET A 1 15.65 6.66 23.51
CA MET A 1 15.96 6.84 22.08
C MET A 1 14.64 6.98 21.33
N ARG A 2 14.39 8.08 20.61
CA ARG A 2 13.25 8.15 19.68
C ARG A 2 13.56 7.18 18.54
N LYS A 3 12.71 6.17 18.32
CA LYS A 3 12.79 5.37 17.09
C LYS A 3 12.66 6.32 15.90
N ALA A 4 13.57 6.20 14.93
CA ALA A 4 13.41 6.89 13.66
C ALA A 4 12.07 6.46 13.05
N GLN A 5 11.28 7.41 12.55
CA GLN A 5 10.04 7.08 11.87
C GLN A 5 10.39 6.40 10.55
N ARG A 6 9.93 5.17 10.38
CA ARG A 6 10.04 4.44 9.11
C ARG A 6 9.03 5.05 8.15
N HIS A 7 9.48 5.40 6.94
CA HIS A 7 8.60 5.85 5.88
C HIS A 7 8.74 4.94 4.67
N ILE A 8 7.62 4.44 4.17
CA ILE A 8 7.53 3.62 2.96
C ILE A 8 6.59 4.35 2.00
N ASP A 9 7.01 4.52 0.74
CA ASP A 9 6.19 5.15 -0.29
C ASP A 9 5.23 4.13 -0.92
N PHE A 10 4.09 3.90 -0.26
CA PHE A 10 3.05 3.00 -0.77
C PHE A 10 2.36 3.59 -2.00
N ALA A 11 2.37 4.91 -2.16
CA ALA A 11 1.82 5.55 -3.34
C ALA A 11 2.63 5.22 -4.60
N ALA A 12 3.95 5.30 -4.53
CA ALA A 12 4.85 4.87 -5.60
C ALA A 12 4.73 3.36 -5.86
N PHE A 13 4.66 2.55 -4.79
CA PHE A 13 4.43 1.10 -4.94
C PHE A 13 3.15 0.79 -5.74
N ILE A 14 2.02 1.43 -5.40
CA ILE A 14 0.75 1.22 -6.11
C ILE A 14 0.85 1.65 -7.58
N GLN A 15 1.59 2.71 -7.89
CA GLN A 15 1.78 3.17 -9.26
C GLN A 15 2.65 2.20 -10.08
N ASN A 16 3.72 1.66 -9.48
CA ASN A 16 4.63 0.73 -10.12
C ASN A 16 4.04 -0.67 -10.30
N HIS A 17 3.11 -1.07 -9.42
CA HIS A 17 2.46 -2.38 -9.42
C HIS A 17 0.96 -2.31 -9.74
N GLU A 18 0.53 -1.29 -10.48
CA GLU A 18 -0.90 -1.06 -10.74
C GLU A 18 -1.56 -2.27 -11.44
N GLU A 19 -0.87 -2.90 -12.39
CA GLU A 19 -1.42 -4.02 -13.14
C GLU A 19 -1.52 -5.30 -12.30
N GLU A 20 -0.55 -5.54 -11.43
CA GLU A 20 -0.52 -6.65 -10.48
C GLU A 20 -1.58 -6.51 -9.41
N ILE A 21 -1.76 -5.30 -8.88
CA ILE A 21 -2.70 -4.99 -7.80
C ILE A 21 -4.14 -5.01 -8.30
N PHE A 22 -4.41 -4.38 -9.46
CA PHE A 22 -5.77 -4.21 -9.97
C PHE A 22 -6.15 -5.19 -11.08
N GLY A 23 -5.22 -6.05 -11.51
CA GLY A 23 -5.39 -7.00 -12.61
C GLY A 23 -5.44 -6.37 -14.00
N LYS A 24 -5.31 -5.04 -14.09
CA LYS A 24 -5.29 -4.25 -15.33
C LYS A 24 -4.75 -2.86 -15.05
N LYS A 25 -4.08 -2.24 -16.04
CA LYS A 25 -3.80 -0.79 -16.00
C LYS A 25 -5.11 -0.01 -15.97
N ARG A 26 -5.27 0.88 -14.98
CA ARG A 26 -6.49 1.68 -14.89
C ARG A 26 -6.41 2.85 -15.86
N LYS A 27 -7.22 2.81 -16.92
CA LYS A 27 -7.52 4.01 -17.72
C LYS A 27 -8.50 4.88 -16.95
N LEU A 28 -7.98 5.70 -16.03
CA LEU A 28 -8.78 6.67 -15.28
C LEU A 28 -9.12 7.84 -16.20
N THR A 29 -10.30 7.81 -16.81
CA THR A 29 -10.80 8.93 -17.64
C THR A 29 -11.75 9.80 -16.83
N GLY A 30 -11.48 11.11 -16.77
CA GLY A 30 -12.30 12.09 -16.05
C GLY A 30 -11.61 12.63 -14.79
N GLN A 31 -11.48 13.95 -14.71
CA GLN A 31 -10.71 14.64 -13.65
C GLN A 31 -11.21 14.30 -12.23
N SER A 32 -12.53 14.20 -12.02
CA SER A 32 -13.12 13.88 -10.71
C SER A 32 -12.73 12.48 -10.22
N TYR A 33 -12.76 11.48 -11.11
CA TYR A 33 -12.42 10.10 -10.77
C TYR A 33 -10.92 9.93 -10.51
N VAL A 34 -10.07 10.56 -11.33
CA VAL A 34 -8.61 10.61 -11.11
C VAL A 34 -8.30 11.25 -9.76
N LEU A 35 -8.97 12.35 -9.41
CA LEU A 35 -8.75 13.04 -8.14
C LEU A 35 -9.18 12.19 -6.94
N ALA A 36 -10.34 11.54 -7.00
CA ALA A 36 -10.82 10.67 -5.95
C ALA A 36 -9.87 9.47 -5.72
N TYR A 37 -9.40 8.85 -6.80
CA TYR A 37 -8.44 7.75 -6.73
C TYR A 37 -7.10 8.17 -6.14
N ARG A 38 -6.54 9.31 -6.56
CA ARG A 38 -5.31 9.87 -5.98
C ARG A 38 -5.45 10.16 -4.48
N LYS A 39 -6.62 10.68 -4.05
CA LYS A 39 -6.91 10.91 -2.63
C LYS A 39 -6.96 9.61 -1.83
N GLN A 40 -7.55 8.55 -2.38
CA GLN A 40 -7.59 7.22 -1.75
C GLN A 40 -6.19 6.64 -1.58
N ILE A 41 -5.34 6.74 -2.60
CA ILE A 41 -3.93 6.31 -2.53
C ILE A 41 -3.18 7.09 -1.45
N ALA A 42 -3.28 8.43 -1.45
CA ALA A 42 -2.59 9.26 -0.46
C ALA A 42 -3.07 8.98 0.96
N ALA A 43 -4.37 8.76 1.16
CA ALA A 43 -4.92 8.40 2.46
C ALA A 43 -4.47 7.00 2.93
N LEU A 44 -4.34 6.04 2.02
CA LEU A 44 -3.80 4.73 2.33
C LEU A 44 -2.33 4.82 2.71
N ASP A 45 -1.52 5.54 1.94
CA ASP A 45 -0.10 5.76 2.21
C ASP A 45 0.11 6.34 3.61
N MET A 46 -0.60 7.42 3.94
CA MET A 46 -0.54 8.06 5.25
C MET A 46 -0.94 7.09 6.36
N LYS A 47 -2.04 6.35 6.21
CA LYS A 47 -2.53 5.41 7.25
C LYS A 47 -1.60 4.21 7.46
N MET A 48 -1.01 3.68 6.40
CA MET A 48 -0.04 2.59 6.51
C MET A 48 1.21 3.08 7.23
N ASN A 49 1.74 4.25 6.84
CA ASN A 49 2.88 4.87 7.52
C ASN A 49 2.59 5.21 8.99
N GLU A 50 1.39 5.69 9.31
CA GLU A 50 0.97 5.88 10.69
C GLU A 50 0.94 4.56 11.46
N PHE A 51 0.43 3.48 10.86
CA PHE A 51 0.31 2.18 11.51
C PHE A 51 1.67 1.52 11.76
N ILE A 52 2.58 1.52 10.78
CA ILE A 52 3.91 0.91 10.93
C ILE A 52 4.77 1.58 12.02
N ASN A 53 4.49 2.87 12.29
CA ASN A 53 5.20 3.64 13.32
C ASN A 53 4.55 3.56 14.72
N LYS A 54 3.41 2.85 14.86
CA LYS A 54 2.83 2.56 16.18
C LYS A 54 3.67 1.50 16.88
N ASP A 55 3.71 1.57 18.21
CA ASP A 55 4.27 0.50 19.05
C ASP A 55 3.25 -0.65 19.20
N ASP A 56 2.80 -1.19 18.06
CA ASP A 56 1.89 -2.32 17.96
C ASP A 56 2.68 -3.52 17.42
N PRO A 57 2.66 -4.71 18.06
CA PRO A 57 3.35 -5.89 17.53
C PRO A 57 2.93 -6.26 16.10
N ARG A 58 1.69 -5.97 15.72
CA ARG A 58 1.16 -6.22 14.35
C ARG A 58 1.79 -5.31 13.31
N ALA A 59 2.36 -4.17 13.71
CA ALA A 59 3.14 -3.31 12.83
C ALA A 59 4.47 -3.94 12.36
N ARG A 60 4.87 -5.07 12.96
CA ARG A 60 6.05 -5.86 12.57
C ARG A 60 5.69 -7.15 11.82
N ASP A 61 4.41 -7.50 11.77
CA ASP A 61 3.93 -8.68 11.04
C ASP A 61 3.66 -8.30 9.59
N LEU A 62 4.58 -8.66 8.70
CA LEU A 62 4.48 -8.35 7.27
C LEU A 62 3.26 -9.00 6.60
N THR A 63 2.85 -10.18 7.06
CA THR A 63 1.65 -10.86 6.53
C THR A 63 0.39 -10.10 6.92
N PHE A 64 0.33 -9.61 8.16
CA PHE A 64 -0.75 -8.73 8.60
C PHE A 64 -0.77 -7.42 7.81
N LEU A 65 0.39 -6.77 7.62
CA LEU A 65 0.50 -5.53 6.85
C LEU A 65 0.06 -5.71 5.39
N LEU A 66 0.46 -6.82 4.76
CA LEU A 66 0.02 -7.17 3.41
C LEU A 66 -1.50 -7.36 3.35
N GLY A 67 -2.07 -8.08 4.33
CA GLY A 67 -3.52 -8.26 4.43
C GLY A 67 -4.28 -6.94 4.62
N LEU A 68 -3.78 -6.06 5.49
CA LEU A 68 -4.35 -4.73 5.73
C LEU A 68 -4.28 -3.85 4.48
N PHE A 69 -3.14 -3.87 3.77
CA PHE A 69 -2.97 -3.18 2.51
C PHE A 69 -3.96 -3.69 1.46
N ALA A 70 -3.99 -5.00 1.23
CA ALA A 70 -4.89 -5.63 0.26
C ALA A 70 -6.37 -5.35 0.56
N PHE A 71 -6.76 -5.43 1.84
CA PHE A 71 -8.09 -5.07 2.29
C PHE A 71 -8.40 -3.60 1.97
N SER A 72 -7.49 -2.68 2.28
CA SER A 72 -7.70 -1.26 2.02
C SER A 72 -7.81 -0.94 0.52
N ILE A 73 -7.00 -1.58 -0.32
CA ILE A 73 -7.11 -1.47 -1.79
C ILE A 73 -8.46 -1.99 -2.28
N SER A 74 -8.98 -3.09 -1.73
CA SER A 74 -10.31 -3.62 -2.13
C SER A 74 -11.44 -2.61 -1.92
N GLN A 75 -11.27 -1.66 -0.99
CA GLN A 75 -12.24 -0.60 -0.72
C GLN A 75 -12.18 0.55 -1.74
N PHE A 76 -11.15 0.63 -2.59
CA PHE A 76 -11.02 1.72 -3.56
C PHE A 76 -12.13 1.66 -4.63
N ALA A 77 -12.57 0.45 -4.99
CA ALA A 77 -13.78 0.24 -5.77
C ALA A 77 -14.31 -1.18 -5.57
N VAL A 78 -15.63 -1.31 -5.45
CA VAL A 78 -16.39 -2.55 -5.18
C VAL A 78 -16.09 -3.70 -6.16
N GLN A 79 -15.46 -3.41 -7.31
CA GLN A 79 -15.15 -4.37 -8.38
C GLN A 79 -13.68 -4.80 -8.43
N ILE A 80 -12.84 -4.37 -7.49
CA ILE A 80 -11.43 -4.80 -7.44
C ILE A 80 -11.33 -6.10 -6.65
N LYS A 81 -10.99 -7.18 -7.34
CA LYS A 81 -10.45 -8.39 -6.69
C LYS A 81 -8.94 -8.29 -6.76
N THR A 82 -8.31 -7.93 -5.66
CA THR A 82 -6.85 -7.90 -5.57
C THR A 82 -6.32 -9.34 -5.57
N ASP A 83 -5.39 -9.65 -6.45
CA ASP A 83 -4.66 -10.92 -6.43
C ASP A 83 -3.34 -10.71 -5.70
N VAL A 84 -3.37 -10.91 -4.38
CA VAL A 84 -2.25 -10.66 -3.47
C VAL A 84 -0.98 -11.39 -3.91
N ASN A 85 -1.12 -12.59 -4.50
CA ASN A 85 0.01 -13.39 -4.93
C ASN A 85 0.88 -12.71 -6.00
N ARG A 86 0.32 -11.78 -6.78
CA ARG A 86 1.03 -11.09 -7.86
C ARG A 86 2.02 -10.03 -7.37
N TYR A 87 1.77 -9.44 -6.20
CA TYR A 87 2.57 -8.33 -5.67
C TYR A 87 3.09 -8.58 -4.25
N ALA A 88 2.78 -9.72 -3.62
CA ALA A 88 3.22 -10.04 -2.25
C ALA A 88 4.75 -9.96 -2.09
N ALA A 89 5.51 -10.56 -3.02
CA ALA A 89 6.97 -10.54 -2.97
C ALA A 89 7.53 -9.10 -3.06
N ALA A 90 7.02 -8.29 -3.99
CA ALA A 90 7.40 -6.89 -4.13
C ALA A 90 6.98 -6.05 -2.91
N PHE A 91 5.84 -6.36 -2.31
CA PHE A 91 5.40 -5.69 -1.09
C PHE A 91 6.34 -5.98 0.08
N TYR A 92 6.77 -7.23 0.26
CA TYR A 92 7.72 -7.57 1.32
C TYR A 92 9.08 -6.90 1.12
N ALA A 93 9.54 -6.74 -0.12
CA ALA A 93 10.78 -6.05 -0.44
C ALA A 93 10.81 -4.58 0.04
N LEU A 94 9.66 -3.89 0.11
CA LEU A 94 9.55 -2.54 0.71
C LEU A 94 10.03 -2.51 2.17
N PHE A 95 9.98 -3.66 2.85
CA PHE A 95 10.37 -3.79 4.24
C PHE A 95 11.83 -4.24 4.42
N GLU A 96 12.47 -4.70 3.35
CA GLU A 96 13.88 -5.11 3.33
C GLU A 96 14.81 -3.91 3.05
N GLU A 97 14.40 -2.97 2.20
CA GLU A 97 15.16 -1.75 1.86
C GLU A 97 15.32 -0.75 3.03
N GLY A 98 14.74 -1.03 4.20
CA GLY A 98 14.85 -0.21 5.41
C GLY A 98 15.68 -0.82 6.54
N GLU A 99 16.34 -1.96 6.32
CA GLU A 99 17.29 -2.58 7.26
C GLU A 99 18.75 -2.17 6.98
N GLU A 100 18.99 -0.97 6.46
CA GLU A 100 20.33 -0.36 6.56
C GLU A 100 20.56 0.15 7.98
N GLN A 101 21.16 -0.74 8.80
CA GLN A 101 22.04 -0.51 9.97
C GLN A 101 21.62 0.51 11.05
#